data_AF-A0A8E1RJE3-F1
#
_entry.id   AF-A0A8E1RJE3-F1
#
_cell.length_a   1.000
_cell.length_b   1.000
_cell.length_c   1.000
_cell.angle_alpha   90.00
_cell.angle_beta   90.00
_cell.angle_gamma   90.00
#
_symmetry.space_group_name_H-M   'P 1'
#
loop_
_entity.id
_entity.type
_entity.pdbx_description
1 polymer ?
#
loop_
_entity_poly.entity_id
_entity_poly.type
_entity_poly.pdbx_seq_one_letter_code
_entity_poly.pdbx_strand_id
1 'polypeptide(L)'
;MKPEDTKQQFIMLRAEGLSYGKIAEKLKISKATCSAWEANFTNEIAKRKQDRLEELYSAYGMLKDKRISSLGQTLNKINDAIDDIDLSDVDPIKLLELKLKYQEALNKEYVAPSTKEDIDFSNGFNSSDINQELGRLIELAKAGELSSDHLTQELRILTETLKAYNQTELEQQLKALAASLS
;
A
#
# COMPACT_ATOMS: atom_id res chain seq x y z
N MET A 1 23.36 16.81 29.53
CA MET A 1 22.10 16.62 28.77
C MET A 1 20.99 16.37 29.76
N LYS A 2 19.80 16.92 29.55
CA LYS A 2 18.66 16.64 30.43
C LYS A 2 18.23 15.17 30.24
N PRO A 3 17.77 14.46 31.29
CA PRO A 3 17.45 13.02 31.20
C PRO A 3 16.44 12.67 30.10
N GLU A 4 15.51 13.58 29.82
CA GLU A 4 14.46 13.39 28.81
C GLU A 4 15.00 13.42 27.38
N ASP A 5 16.00 14.27 27.12
CA ASP A 5 16.66 14.40 25.83
C ASP A 5 17.49 13.14 25.50
N THR A 6 18.08 12.51 26.53
CA THR A 6 18.84 11.25 26.38
C THR A 6 17.93 10.08 26.00
N LYS A 7 16.70 10.03 26.52
CA LYS A 7 15.73 8.98 26.17
C LYS A 7 15.23 9.13 24.73
N GLN A 8 14.93 10.36 24.31
CA GLN A 8 14.55 10.64 22.92
C GLN A 8 15.67 10.27 21.93
N GLN A 9 16.93 10.57 22.27
CA GLN A 9 18.07 10.13 21.47
C GLN A 9 18.22 8.60 21.46
N PHE A 10 17.96 7.91 22.57
CA PHE A 10 17.94 6.44 22.58
C PHE A 10 16.89 5.88 21.62
N ILE A 11 15.67 6.40 21.65
CA ILE A 11 14.57 5.99 20.75
C ILE A 11 14.99 6.17 19.30
N MET A 12 15.56 7.32 18.95
CA MET A 12 16.03 7.62 17.59
C MET A 12 17.11 6.61 17.14
N LEU A 13 18.16 6.42 17.95
CA LEU A 13 19.27 5.51 17.60
C LEU A 13 18.84 4.03 17.55
N ARG A 14 17.88 3.62 18.38
CA ARG A 14 17.31 2.26 18.31
C ARG A 14 16.40 2.07 17.11
N ALA A 15 15.62 3.09 16.76
CA ALA A 15 14.86 3.08 15.52
C ALA A 15 15.79 3.02 14.30
N GLU A 16 17.01 3.55 14.41
CA GLU A 16 18.04 3.42 13.39
C GLU A 16 18.70 2.03 13.31
N GLY A 17 18.37 1.12 14.22
CA GLY A 17 18.91 -0.24 14.24
C GLY A 17 20.27 -0.38 14.92
N LEU A 18 20.76 0.66 15.62
CA LEU A 18 22.02 0.55 16.35
C LEU A 18 21.90 -0.45 17.51
N SER A 19 23.00 -1.17 17.77
CA SER A 19 23.08 -2.12 18.88
C SER A 19 23.23 -1.40 20.22
N TYR A 20 22.85 -2.09 21.31
CA TYR A 20 23.01 -1.54 22.67
C TYR A 20 24.44 -1.12 23.00
N GLY A 21 25.45 -1.81 22.45
CA GLY A 21 26.85 -1.43 22.64
C GLY A 21 27.16 -0.04 22.07
N LYS A 22 26.81 0.19 20.80
CA LYS A 22 27.04 1.48 20.13
C LYS A 22 26.28 2.63 20.80
N ILE A 23 25.06 2.35 21.28
CA ILE A 23 24.22 3.37 21.93
C ILE A 23 24.72 3.66 23.35
N ALA A 24 25.13 2.63 24.10
CA ALA A 24 25.71 2.77 25.44
C ALA A 24 26.96 3.67 25.42
N GLU A 25 27.84 3.47 24.44
CA GLU A 25 29.02 4.32 24.22
C GLU A 25 28.63 5.76 23.86
N LYS A 26 27.70 5.94 22.92
CA LYS A 26 27.30 7.26 22.41
C LYS A 26 26.56 8.10 23.44
N LEU A 27 25.66 7.49 24.21
CA LEU A 27 24.86 8.19 25.22
C LEU A 27 25.48 8.14 26.63
N LYS A 28 26.62 7.47 26.80
CA LYS A 28 27.29 7.24 28.09
C LYS A 28 26.36 6.62 29.14
N ILE A 29 25.63 5.59 28.72
CA ILE A 29 24.72 4.80 29.58
C ILE A 29 25.12 3.32 29.60
N SER A 30 24.59 2.55 30.55
CA SER A 30 24.87 1.11 30.60
C SER A 30 24.02 0.33 29.59
N LYS A 31 24.48 -0.85 29.17
CA LYS A 31 23.67 -1.78 28.34
C LYS A 31 22.40 -2.23 29.06
N ALA A 32 22.42 -2.34 30.39
CA ALA A 32 21.24 -2.65 31.20
C ALA A 32 20.19 -1.53 31.11
N THR A 33 20.64 -0.27 31.10
CA THR A 33 19.79 0.90 30.87
C THR A 33 19.16 0.86 29.48
N CYS A 34 19.93 0.52 28.44
CA CYS A 34 19.38 0.33 27.09
C CYS A 34 18.27 -0.74 27.07
N SER A 35 18.50 -1.88 27.72
CA SER A 35 17.50 -2.96 27.79
C SER A 35 16.22 -2.54 28.51
N ALA A 36 16.34 -1.80 29.62
CA ALA A 36 15.19 -1.29 30.36
C ALA A 36 14.42 -0.24 29.55
N TRP A 37 15.13 0.63 28.84
CA TRP A 37 14.52 1.65 27.98
C TRP A 37 13.87 1.04 26.74
N GLU A 38 14.43 -0.01 26.16
CA GLU A 38 13.78 -0.76 25.07
C GLU A 38 12.39 -1.22 25.49
N ALA A 39 12.29 -1.88 26.66
CA ALA A 39 11.01 -2.36 27.19
C ALA A 39 10.00 -1.22 27.36
N ASN A 40 10.42 -0.10 27.95
CA ASN A 40 9.55 1.04 28.24
C ASN A 40 9.13 1.84 26.99
N PHE A 41 9.98 1.90 25.95
CA PHE A 41 9.76 2.72 24.76
C PHE A 41 9.49 1.87 23.50
N THR A 42 9.07 0.62 23.66
CA THR A 42 8.84 -0.33 22.56
C THR A 42 7.96 0.28 21.46
N ASN A 43 6.82 0.90 21.84
CA ASN A 43 5.87 1.49 20.90
C ASN A 43 6.45 2.74 20.20
N GLU A 44 7.18 3.59 20.93
CA GLU A 44 7.80 4.79 20.36
C GLU A 44 8.91 4.43 19.38
N ILE A 45 9.73 3.43 19.70
CA ILE A 45 10.75 2.88 18.80
C ILE A 45 10.11 2.27 17.56
N ALA A 46 9.03 1.49 17.72
CA ALA A 46 8.30 0.88 16.60
C ALA A 46 7.70 1.96 15.68
N LYS A 47 7.04 2.96 16.25
CA LYS A 47 6.49 4.10 15.50
C LYS A 47 7.60 4.84 14.75
N ARG A 48 8.71 5.19 15.42
CA ARG A 48 9.81 5.90 14.77
C ARG A 48 10.46 5.09 13.64
N LYS A 49 10.52 3.75 13.76
CA LYS A 49 10.96 2.86 12.68
C LYS A 49 10.01 2.92 11.48
N GLN A 50 8.71 2.92 11.73
CA GLN A 50 7.69 3.07 10.69
C GLN A 50 7.81 4.43 10.00
N ASP A 51 7.89 5.53 10.76
CA ASP A 51 8.06 6.88 10.22
C ASP A 51 9.32 6.96 9.35
N ARG A 52 10.44 6.38 9.81
CA ARG A 52 11.69 6.35 9.02
C ARG A 52 11.54 5.55 7.73
N LEU A 53 10.82 4.43 7.78
CA LEU A 53 10.58 3.61 6.60
C LEU A 53 9.71 4.35 5.59
N GLU A 54 8.70 5.08 6.07
CA GLU A 54 7.85 5.93 5.24
C GLU A 54 8.62 7.10 4.63
N GLU A 55 9.50 7.76 5.39
CA GLU A 55 10.45 8.76 4.88
C GLU A 55 11.32 8.18 3.76
N LEU A 56 11.82 6.95 3.93
CA LEU A 56 12.62 6.25 2.93
C LEU A 56 11.80 5.94 1.67
N TYR A 57 10.58 5.43 1.84
CA TYR A 57 9.68 5.16 0.73
C TYR A 57 9.33 6.44 -0.03
N SER A 58 9.13 7.54 0.67
CA SER A 58 8.90 8.85 0.05
C SER A 58 10.13 9.30 -0.74
N ALA A 59 11.33 9.21 -0.15
CA ALA A 59 12.57 9.66 -0.75
C ALA A 59 12.97 8.87 -2.01
N TYR A 60 12.72 7.55 -2.02
CA TYR A 60 13.01 6.69 -3.17
C TYR A 60 11.83 6.54 -4.14
N GLY A 61 10.78 7.34 -3.95
CA GLY A 61 9.61 7.31 -4.80
C GLY A 61 8.92 5.95 -4.80
N MET A 62 8.94 5.21 -3.69
CA MET A 62 8.20 3.97 -3.52
C MET A 62 6.75 4.20 -3.12
N LEU A 63 6.41 5.37 -2.57
CA LEU A 63 5.00 5.74 -2.35
C LEU A 63 4.30 5.98 -3.69
N LYS A 64 3.03 5.57 -3.78
CA LYS A 64 2.27 5.60 -5.03
C LYS A 64 2.17 7.01 -5.62
N ASP A 65 1.90 8.03 -4.80
CA ASP A 65 1.87 9.45 -5.22
C ASP A 65 3.20 9.91 -5.82
N LYS A 66 4.33 9.47 -5.22
CA LYS A 66 5.67 9.77 -5.71
C LYS A 66 5.96 9.06 -7.03
N ARG A 67 5.57 7.79 -7.18
CA ARG A 67 5.69 7.04 -8.45
C ARG A 67 4.90 7.72 -9.56
N ILE A 68 3.63 8.04 -9.32
CA ILE A 68 2.76 8.75 -10.27
C ILE A 68 3.40 10.07 -10.70
N SER A 69 3.85 10.88 -9.73
CA SER A 69 4.49 12.17 -10.01
C SER A 69 5.75 12.02 -10.85
N SER A 70 6.62 11.07 -10.52
CA SER A 70 7.87 10.81 -11.25
C SER A 70 7.60 10.31 -12.68
N LEU A 71 6.65 9.38 -12.86
CA LEU A 71 6.25 8.86 -14.17
C LEU A 71 5.64 9.97 -15.03
N GLY A 72 4.73 10.76 -14.48
CA GLY A 72 4.09 11.88 -15.18
C GLY A 72 5.08 12.97 -15.60
N GLN A 73 6.01 13.37 -14.72
CA GLN A 73 7.08 14.31 -15.07
C GLN A 73 7.96 13.81 -16.21
N THR A 74 8.28 12.52 -16.21
CA THR A 74 9.09 11.92 -17.29
C THR A 74 8.30 11.85 -18.59
N LEU A 75 7.02 11.50 -18.53
CA LEU A 75 6.13 11.47 -19.69
C LEU A 75 5.97 12.85 -20.32
N ASN A 76 5.86 13.92 -19.52
CA ASN A 76 5.80 15.29 -20.02
C ASN A 76 7.06 15.65 -20.82
N LYS A 77 8.25 15.35 -20.29
CA LYS A 77 9.51 15.58 -21.02
C LYS A 77 9.58 14.81 -22.34
N ILE A 78 9.04 13.59 -22.37
CA ILE A 78 8.97 12.79 -23.60
C ILE A 78 7.98 13.43 -24.58
N ASN A 79 6.83 13.92 -24.12
CA ASN A 79 5.87 14.63 -24.98
C ASN A 79 6.49 15.90 -25.57
N ASP A 80 7.14 16.73 -24.74
CA ASP A 80 7.82 17.95 -25.19
C ASP A 80 8.87 17.62 -26.28
N ALA A 81 9.66 16.57 -26.07
CA ALA A 81 10.66 16.13 -27.06
C ALA A 81 10.04 15.59 -28.36
N ILE A 82 8.85 14.98 -28.29
CA ILE A 82 8.13 14.48 -29.48
C ILE A 82 7.53 15.64 -30.28
N ASP A 83 6.99 16.66 -29.61
CA ASP A 83 6.36 17.82 -30.26
C ASP A 83 7.38 18.62 -31.11
N ASP A 84 8.66 18.60 -30.73
CA ASP A 84 9.75 19.27 -31.44
C ASP A 84 10.34 18.45 -32.61
N ILE A 85 9.94 17.19 -32.80
CA ILE A 85 10.52 16.29 -33.81
C ILE A 85 9.68 16.25 -35.08
N ASP A 86 10.37 16.28 -36.24
CA ASP A 86 9.76 15.92 -37.51
C ASP A 86 9.51 14.40 -37.56
N LEU A 87 8.25 14.02 -37.35
CA LEU A 87 7.82 12.63 -37.30
C LEU A 87 7.83 11.92 -38.67
N SER A 88 8.22 12.63 -39.75
CA SER A 88 8.41 12.02 -41.08
C SER A 88 9.75 11.31 -41.25
N ASP A 89 10.71 11.56 -40.34
CA ASP A 89 11.98 10.83 -40.28
C ASP A 89 11.86 9.47 -39.56
N VAL A 90 12.86 8.59 -39.75
CA VAL A 90 12.82 7.19 -39.28
C VAL A 90 13.28 7.01 -37.82
N ASP A 91 14.07 7.94 -37.27
CA ASP A 91 14.58 7.92 -35.88
C ASP A 91 13.68 8.51 -34.73
N PRO A 92 12.35 8.76 -34.88
CA PRO A 92 11.45 9.10 -33.77
C PRO A 92 10.85 7.89 -33.04
N ILE A 93 10.99 6.68 -33.59
CA ILE A 93 10.31 5.47 -33.08
C ILE A 93 10.63 5.23 -31.61
N LYS A 94 11.86 5.53 -31.17
CA LYS A 94 12.28 5.28 -29.79
C LYS A 94 11.53 6.13 -28.77
N LEU A 95 11.21 7.37 -29.10
CA LEU A 95 10.48 8.26 -28.21
C LEU A 95 9.00 7.88 -28.12
N LEU A 96 8.40 7.43 -29.24
CA LEU A 96 7.04 6.90 -29.24
C LEU A 96 6.93 5.61 -28.41
N GLU A 97 7.92 4.71 -28.50
CA GLU A 97 8.00 3.52 -27.62
C GLU A 97 8.10 3.91 -26.14
N LEU A 98 8.95 4.88 -25.82
CA LEU A 98 9.11 5.38 -24.45
C LEU A 98 7.80 6.02 -23.95
N LYS A 99 7.15 6.84 -24.79
CA LYS A 99 5.84 7.44 -24.47
C LYS A 99 4.82 6.36 -24.10
N LEU A 100 4.65 5.35 -24.95
CA LEU A 100 3.73 4.23 -24.69
C LEU A 100 4.07 3.52 -23.38
N LYS A 101 5.35 3.19 -23.16
CA LYS A 101 5.82 2.50 -21.96
C LYS A 101 5.52 3.28 -20.67
N TYR A 102 5.75 4.60 -20.66
CA TYR A 102 5.49 5.43 -19.49
C TYR A 102 3.99 5.68 -19.27
N GLN A 103 3.19 5.74 -20.34
CA GLN A 103 1.73 5.79 -20.24
C GLN A 103 1.16 4.49 -19.64
N GLU A 104 1.62 3.33 -20.10
CA GLU A 104 1.23 2.03 -19.52
C GLU A 104 1.64 1.91 -18.05
N ALA A 105 2.85 2.35 -17.69
CA ALA A 105 3.30 2.36 -16.30
C ALA A 105 2.43 3.27 -15.43
N LEU A 106 2.02 4.43 -15.94
CA LEU A 106 1.14 5.35 -15.22
C LEU A 106 -0.27 4.76 -15.05
N ASN A 107 -0.83 4.13 -16.09
CA ASN A 107 -2.13 3.47 -16.03
C ASN A 107 -2.16 2.34 -15.00
N LYS A 108 -1.05 1.62 -14.81
CA LYS A 108 -0.91 0.60 -13.75
C LYS A 108 -0.94 1.18 -12.34
N GLU A 109 -0.58 2.45 -12.18
CA GLU A 109 -0.61 3.12 -10.88
C GLU A 109 -1.96 3.75 -10.56
N TYR A 110 -2.81 3.93 -11.57
CA TYR A 110 -4.11 4.55 -11.44
C TYR A 110 -4.99 3.81 -10.43
N VAL A 111 -5.62 4.60 -9.56
CA VAL A 111 -6.65 4.15 -8.65
C VAL A 111 -7.82 5.08 -8.88
N ALA A 112 -8.97 4.52 -9.22
CA ALA A 112 -10.20 5.29 -9.37
C ALA A 112 -10.47 6.06 -8.06
N PRO A 113 -10.70 7.37 -8.10
CA PRO A 113 -11.16 8.11 -6.93
C PRO A 113 -12.50 7.52 -6.48
N SER A 114 -12.54 6.79 -5.36
CA SER A 114 -13.81 6.27 -4.85
C SER A 114 -14.63 7.41 -4.26
N THR A 115 -15.69 7.81 -4.98
CA THR A 115 -16.66 8.80 -4.48
C THR A 115 -17.76 8.15 -3.63
N LYS A 116 -17.74 6.82 -3.49
CA LYS A 116 -18.67 6.05 -2.66
C LYS A 116 -17.87 5.44 -1.52
N GLU A 117 -18.40 5.54 -0.29
CA GLU A 117 -17.83 4.90 0.89
C GLU A 117 -17.50 3.44 0.55
N ASP A 118 -16.21 3.11 0.59
CA ASP A 118 -15.75 1.73 0.42
C ASP A 118 -16.42 0.88 1.50
N ILE A 119 -16.88 -0.31 1.15
CA ILE A 119 -17.44 -1.23 2.14
C ILE A 119 -16.29 -1.76 2.98
N ASP A 120 -16.35 -1.52 4.30
CA ASP A 120 -15.35 -2.03 5.24
C ASP A 120 -15.61 -3.50 5.55
N PHE A 121 -14.86 -4.38 4.91
CA PHE A 121 -14.89 -5.83 5.16
C PHE A 121 -14.13 -6.25 6.44
N SER A 122 -13.48 -5.33 7.16
CA SER A 122 -12.61 -5.67 8.30
C SER A 122 -13.37 -6.21 9.52
N ASN A 123 -14.64 -5.85 9.67
CA ASN A 123 -15.51 -6.28 10.77
C ASN A 123 -16.43 -7.46 10.40
N GLY A 124 -16.08 -8.20 9.34
CA GLY A 124 -16.94 -9.21 8.75
C GLY A 124 -17.90 -8.60 7.72
N PHE A 125 -18.58 -9.47 6.97
CA PHE A 125 -19.45 -9.08 5.87
C PHE A 125 -20.58 -10.09 5.69
N ASN A 126 -21.65 -9.65 5.05
CA ASN A 126 -22.78 -10.48 4.65
C ASN A 126 -22.93 -10.49 3.10
N SER A 127 -23.85 -11.31 2.60
CA SER A 127 -24.10 -11.44 1.16
C SER A 127 -24.59 -10.14 0.50
N SER A 128 -25.27 -9.25 1.23
CA SER A 128 -25.67 -7.92 0.74
C SER A 128 -24.47 -7.01 0.53
N ASP A 129 -23.51 -7.02 1.45
CA ASP A 129 -22.29 -6.21 1.37
C ASP A 129 -21.48 -6.60 0.11
N ILE A 130 -21.36 -7.90 -0.16
CA ILE A 130 -20.69 -8.40 -1.37
C ILE A 130 -21.45 -7.99 -2.64
N ASN A 131 -22.78 -8.10 -2.66
CA ASN A 131 -23.58 -7.70 -3.83
C ASN A 131 -23.46 -6.19 -4.11
N GLN A 132 -23.38 -5.38 -3.06
CA GLN A 132 -23.19 -3.94 -3.18
C GLN A 132 -21.79 -3.61 -3.76
N GLU A 133 -20.74 -4.29 -3.32
CA GLU A 133 -19.39 -4.11 -3.87
C GLU A 133 -19.30 -4.61 -5.33
N LEU A 134 -19.93 -5.73 -5.67
CA LEU A 134 -20.03 -6.20 -7.05
C LEU A 134 -20.73 -5.17 -7.95
N GLY A 135 -21.85 -4.60 -7.49
CA GLY A 135 -22.56 -3.54 -8.21
C GLY A 135 -21.70 -2.29 -8.41
N ARG A 136 -20.94 -1.89 -7.38
CA ARG A 136 -19.99 -0.77 -7.46
C ARG A 136 -18.90 -1.03 -8.50
N LEU A 137 -18.27 -2.21 -8.49
CA LEU A 137 -17.22 -2.56 -9.47
C LEU A 137 -17.75 -2.56 -10.90
N ILE A 138 -18.99 -3.03 -11.13
CA ILE A 138 -19.64 -3.00 -12.44
C ILE A 138 -19.84 -1.55 -12.92
N GLU A 139 -20.29 -0.65 -12.04
CA GLU A 139 -20.47 0.76 -12.41
C GLU A 139 -19.12 1.45 -12.70
N LEU A 140 -18.07 1.15 -11.95
CA LEU A 140 -16.72 1.65 -12.24
C LEU A 140 -16.18 1.13 -13.58
N ALA A 141 -16.45 -0.15 -13.90
CA ALA A 141 -16.09 -0.72 -15.20
C ALA A 141 -16.83 -0.03 -16.36
N LYS A 142 -18.13 0.23 -16.20
CA LYS A 142 -18.94 0.96 -17.21
C LYS A 142 -18.45 2.39 -17.40
N ALA A 143 -17.99 3.04 -16.33
CA ALA A 143 -17.41 4.38 -16.40
C ALA A 143 -16.02 4.43 -17.06
N GLY A 144 -15.41 3.27 -17.37
CA GLY A 144 -14.04 3.19 -17.88
C GLY A 144 -12.98 3.54 -16.83
N GLU A 145 -13.37 3.60 -15.56
CA GLU A 145 -12.50 3.93 -14.43
C GLU A 145 -11.76 2.71 -13.88
N LEU A 146 -12.09 1.50 -14.34
CA LEU A 146 -11.38 0.28 -13.98
C LEU A 146 -10.84 -0.40 -15.23
N SER A 147 -9.56 -0.76 -15.23
CA SER A 147 -9.01 -1.55 -16.33
C SER A 147 -9.64 -2.96 -16.33
N SER A 148 -9.74 -3.57 -17.50
CA SER A 148 -10.29 -4.93 -17.66
C SER A 148 -9.54 -5.96 -16.79
N ASP A 149 -8.22 -5.81 -16.66
CA ASP A 149 -7.38 -6.73 -15.87
C ASP A 149 -7.65 -6.57 -14.37
N HIS A 150 -7.73 -5.32 -13.89
CA HIS A 150 -8.06 -5.04 -12.49
C HIS A 150 -9.47 -5.51 -12.14
N LEU A 151 -10.45 -5.26 -13.01
CA LEU A 151 -11.81 -5.75 -12.82
C LEU A 151 -11.87 -7.28 -12.69
N THR A 152 -11.16 -7.99 -13.56
CA THR A 152 -11.14 -9.45 -13.57
C THR A 152 -10.54 -10.00 -12.26
N GLN A 153 -9.47 -9.38 -11.76
CA GLN A 153 -8.85 -9.76 -10.51
C GLN A 153 -9.77 -9.51 -9.31
N GLU A 154 -10.37 -8.32 -9.21
CA GLU A 154 -11.27 -7.95 -8.11
C GLU A 154 -12.53 -8.84 -8.09
N LEU A 155 -13.15 -9.08 -9.25
CA LEU A 155 -14.30 -9.98 -9.37
C LEU A 155 -13.95 -11.41 -8.95
N ARG A 156 -12.75 -11.89 -9.28
CA ARG A 156 -12.29 -13.23 -8.86
C ARG A 156 -12.19 -13.31 -7.34
N ILE A 157 -11.53 -12.33 -6.71
CA ILE A 157 -11.36 -12.29 -5.25
C ILE A 157 -12.72 -12.29 -4.56
N LEU A 158 -13.63 -11.39 -4.95
CA LEU A 158 -14.97 -11.30 -4.34
C LEU A 158 -15.78 -12.59 -4.52
N THR A 159 -15.70 -13.22 -5.70
CA THR A 159 -16.40 -14.48 -5.96
C THR A 159 -15.84 -15.63 -5.11
N GLU A 160 -14.52 -15.72 -4.96
CA GLU A 160 -13.86 -16.70 -4.10
C GLU A 160 -14.21 -16.49 -2.63
N THR A 161 -14.22 -15.24 -2.17
CA THR A 161 -14.62 -14.85 -0.81
C THR A 161 -16.09 -15.20 -0.53
N LEU A 162 -17.00 -14.87 -1.45
CA LEU A 162 -18.43 -15.22 -1.32
C LEU A 162 -18.64 -16.73 -1.24
N LYS A 163 -17.92 -17.48 -2.08
CA LYS A 163 -18.00 -18.94 -2.09
C LYS A 163 -17.52 -19.54 -0.76
N ALA A 164 -16.40 -19.05 -0.24
CA ALA A 164 -15.85 -19.50 1.04
C ALA A 164 -16.80 -19.16 2.22
N TYR A 165 -17.41 -17.97 2.19
CA TYR A 165 -18.40 -17.55 3.19
C TYR A 165 -19.63 -18.47 3.17
N ASN A 166 -20.25 -18.66 2.01
CA ASN A 166 -21.43 -19.53 1.86
C ASN A 166 -21.16 -20.97 2.30
N GLN A 167 -19.97 -21.50 1.98
CA GLN A 167 -19.57 -22.83 2.45
C GLN A 167 -19.46 -22.90 3.98
N THR A 168 -18.85 -21.88 4.59
CA THR A 168 -18.70 -21.80 6.05
C THR A 168 -20.06 -21.69 6.75
N GLU A 169 -20.97 -20.86 6.24
CA GLU A 169 -22.32 -20.70 6.78
C GLU A 169 -23.12 -22.02 6.68
N LEU A 170 -23.04 -22.70 5.53
CA LEU A 170 -23.69 -24.00 5.33
C LEU A 170 -23.19 -25.07 6.32
N GLU A 171 -21.87 -25.15 6.55
CA GLU A 171 -21.29 -26.08 7.52
C GLU A 171 -21.77 -25.80 8.95
N GLN A 172 -21.91 -24.52 9.32
CA GLN A 172 -22.45 -24.13 10.63
C GLN A 172 -23.93 -24.51 10.77
N GLN A 173 -24.75 -24.25 9.75
CA GLN A 173 -26.17 -24.63 9.76
C GLN A 173 -26.35 -26.15 9.85
N LEU A 174 -25.54 -26.94 9.12
CA LEU A 174 -25.57 -28.40 9.20
C LEU A 174 -25.18 -28.92 10.59
N LYS A 175 -24.15 -28.34 11.23
CA LYS A 175 -23.77 -28.68 12.61
C LYS A 175 -24.86 -28.35 13.61
N ALA A 176 -25.49 -27.17 13.48
CA ALA A 176 -26.60 -26.76 14.35
C ALA A 176 -27.81 -27.68 14.19
N LEU A 177 -28.17 -28.05 12.95
CA LEU A 177 -29.25 -28.99 12.66
C LEU A 177 -28.94 -30.38 13.25
N ALA A 178 -27.72 -30.87 13.04
CA ALA A 178 -27.28 -32.16 13.58
C ALA A 178 -27.34 -32.19 15.12
N ALA A 179 -26.93 -31.11 15.78
CA ALA A 179 -27.01 -30.97 17.24
C ALA A 179 -28.45 -30.85 17.78
N SER A 180 -29.39 -30.36 16.95
CA SER A 180 -30.82 -30.27 17.31
C SER A 180 -31.58 -31.59 17.12
N LEU A 181 -31.02 -32.51 16.33
CA LEU A 181 -31.58 -33.84 16.02
C LEU A 181 -31.01 -34.95 16.91
N SER A 182 -30.00 -34.64 17.74
CA SER A 182 -29.36 -35.52 18.73
C SER A 182 -29.87 -35.23 20.14
#